data_AF-A0A946ZWG7-F1
#
_entry.id   AF-A0A946ZWG7-F1
#
_cell.length_a   1.000
_cell.length_b   1.000
_cell.length_c   1.000
_cell.angle_alpha   90.00
_cell.angle_beta   90.00
_cell.angle_gamma   90.00
#
_symmetry.space_group_name_H-M   'P 1'
#
loop_
_entity.id
_entity.type
_entity.pdbx_description
1 polymer ?
#
loop_
_entity_poly.entity_id
_entity_poly.type
_entity_poly.pdbx_seq_one_letter_code
_entity_poly.pdbx_strand_id
1 'polypeptide(L)'
;GRAARHLNGKAIMYADKITASMQKTIDETKYRREKQTKYNLENNITPTSLNKSLDNALAKNSVSTYHFIKEERRAAEPDMEYLTADQREKMIRTKRKAMEKAAKELDFMLAAQLRDEIKVLQKQE
;
A
#
# COMPACT_ATOMS: atom_id res chain seq x y z
N GLY A 1 5.20 -16.79 -6.15
CA GLY A 1 3.89 -16.19 -6.49
C GLY A 1 3.93 -14.67 -6.45
N ARG A 2 3.92 -14.06 -5.25
CA ARG A 2 3.84 -12.59 -5.07
C ARG A 2 4.88 -11.80 -5.89
N ALA A 3 6.14 -12.26 -5.90
CA ALA A 3 7.22 -11.61 -6.66
C ALA A 3 7.04 -11.65 -8.19
N ALA A 4 6.24 -12.57 -8.74
CA ALA A 4 6.07 -12.74 -10.18
C ALA A 4 5.27 -11.61 -10.85
N ARG A 5 4.73 -10.66 -10.07
CA ARG A 5 4.01 -9.47 -10.57
C ARG A 5 4.95 -8.32 -10.93
N HIS A 6 6.26 -8.49 -10.75
CA HIS A 6 7.26 -7.47 -11.01
C HIS A 6 8.33 -7.99 -11.96
N LEU A 7 8.83 -7.12 -12.86
CA LEU A 7 9.85 -7.46 -13.86
C LEU A 7 11.11 -8.07 -13.21
N ASN A 8 11.60 -7.40 -12.17
CA ASN A 8 12.78 -7.81 -11.39
C ASN A 8 12.40 -8.57 -10.12
N GLY A 9 11.24 -9.24 -10.11
CA GLY A 9 10.77 -9.99 -8.95
C GLY A 9 11.76 -11.09 -8.56
N LYS A 10 12.25 -11.05 -7.31
CA LYS A 10 13.14 -12.06 -6.73
C LYS A 10 12.58 -12.58 -5.41
N ALA A 11 12.89 -13.83 -5.09
CA ALA A 11 12.59 -14.45 -3.82
C ALA A 11 13.89 -14.98 -3.22
N ILE A 12 14.17 -14.62 -1.96
CA ILE A 12 15.36 -15.05 -1.22
C ILE A 12 14.88 -15.96 -0.09
N MET A 13 15.42 -17.18 -0.02
CA MET A 13 15.10 -18.16 1.02
C MET A 13 16.33 -18.34 1.90
N TYR A 14 16.25 -17.94 3.17
CA TYR A 14 17.32 -18.15 4.14
C TYR A 14 17.15 -19.53 4.79
N ALA A 15 18.11 -20.42 4.58
CA ALA A 15 18.14 -21.75 5.17
C ALA A 15 19.57 -22.31 5.12
N ASP A 16 19.93 -23.10 6.13
CA ASP A 16 21.25 -23.76 6.18
C ASP A 16 21.34 -24.96 5.24
N LYS A 17 20.20 -25.60 4.94
CA LYS A 17 20.10 -26.73 4.00
C LYS A 17 18.86 -26.63 3.13
N ILE A 18 18.97 -27.20 1.93
CA ILE A 18 17.82 -27.34 1.02
C ILE A 18 16.97 -28.53 1.47
N THR A 19 15.73 -28.24 1.87
CA THR A 19 14.75 -29.29 2.18
C THR A 19 14.08 -29.80 0.90
N ALA A 20 13.46 -30.99 0.95
CA ALA A 20 12.74 -31.55 -0.19
C ALA A 20 11.62 -30.62 -0.72
N SER A 21 10.91 -29.91 0.18
CA SER A 21 9.90 -28.94 -0.21
C SER A 21 10.49 -27.71 -0.89
N MET A 22 11.67 -27.26 -0.44
CA MET A 22 12.41 -26.17 -1.09
C MET A 22 12.84 -26.58 -2.49
N GLN A 23 13.44 -27.77 -2.62
CA GLN A 23 13.88 -28.31 -3.90
C GLN A 23 12.72 -28.37 -4.90
N LYS A 24 11.61 -29.00 -4.52
CA LYS A 24 10.40 -29.08 -5.35
C LYS A 24 9.89 -27.70 -5.78
N THR A 25 9.91 -26.72 -4.88
CA THR A 25 9.45 -25.35 -5.18
C THR A 25 10.38 -24.64 -6.15
N ILE A 26 11.70 -24.81 -5.99
CA ILE A 26 12.72 -24.22 -6.85
C ILE A 26 12.64 -24.82 -8.25
N ASP A 27 12.53 -26.15 -8.35
CA ASP A 27 12.48 -26.86 -9.63
C ASP A 27 11.23 -26.49 -10.44
N GLU A 28 10.05 -26.50 -9.81
CA GLU A 28 8.79 -26.06 -10.43
C GLU A 28 8.85 -24.60 -10.90
N THR A 29 9.48 -23.73 -10.10
CA THR A 29 9.62 -22.31 -10.46
C THR A 29 10.55 -22.14 -11.65
N LYS A 30 11.67 -22.88 -11.67
CA LYS A 30 12.65 -22.85 -12.77
C LYS A 30 12.04 -23.40 -14.07
N TYR A 31 11.37 -24.55 -14.00
CA TYR A 31 10.68 -25.16 -15.14
C TYR A 31 9.66 -24.19 -15.79
N ARG A 32 8.83 -23.54 -14.97
CA ARG A 32 7.85 -22.55 -15.48
C ARG A 32 8.54 -21.34 -16.11
N ARG A 33 9.62 -20.84 -15.49
CA ARG A 33 10.35 -19.67 -15.97
C ARG A 33 11.05 -19.94 -17.31
N GLU A 34 11.63 -21.12 -17.48
CA GLU A 34 12.25 -21.56 -18.73
C GLU A 34 11.22 -21.62 -19.86
N LYS A 35 10.05 -22.25 -19.61
CA LYS A 35 8.96 -22.32 -20.59
C LYS A 35 8.45 -20.92 -20.99
N GLN A 36 8.29 -20.02 -20.02
CA GLN A 36 7.90 -18.62 -20.28
C GLN A 36 8.95 -17.87 -21.10
N THR A 37 10.24 -18.05 -20.79
CA THR A 37 11.34 -17.38 -21.49
C THR A 37 11.42 -17.87 -22.94
N LYS A 38 11.28 -19.19 -23.16
CA LYS A 38 11.24 -19.79 -24.49
C LYS A 38 10.06 -19.26 -25.31
N TYR A 39 8.86 -19.27 -24.73
CA TYR A 39 7.67 -18.74 -25.39
C TYR A 39 7.83 -17.25 -25.74
N ASN A 40 8.35 -16.45 -24.82
CA ASN A 40 8.59 -15.03 -25.07
C ASN A 40 9.60 -14.80 -26.19
N LEU A 41 10.67 -15.60 -26.25
CA LEU A 41 11.68 -15.52 -27.32
C LEU A 41 11.09 -15.90 -28.67
N GLU A 42 10.36 -17.00 -28.75
CA GLU A 42 9.71 -17.48 -29.98
C GLU A 42 8.67 -16.50 -30.52
N ASN A 43 8.02 -15.74 -29.64
CA ASN A 43 6.95 -14.80 -29.99
C ASN A 43 7.40 -13.33 -29.95
N ASN A 44 8.70 -13.05 -29.76
CA ASN A 44 9.26 -11.68 -29.62
C ASN A 44 8.56 -10.81 -28.55
N ILE A 45 8.11 -11.43 -27.44
CA ILE A 45 7.41 -10.73 -26.35
C ILE A 45 8.44 -10.21 -25.34
N THR A 46 8.48 -8.90 -25.15
CA THR A 46 9.26 -8.27 -24.08
C THR A 46 8.42 -8.21 -22.80
N PRO A 47 8.89 -8.74 -21.66
CA PRO A 47 8.18 -8.62 -20.39
C PRO A 47 7.98 -7.15 -20.01
N THR A 48 6.76 -6.77 -19.60
CA THR A 48 6.43 -5.42 -19.13
C THR A 48 5.76 -5.47 -17.76
N SER A 49 5.88 -4.38 -16.99
CA SER A 49 5.19 -4.24 -15.71
C SER A 49 3.73 -3.92 -15.95
N LEU A 50 2.85 -4.53 -15.16
CA LEU A 50 1.42 -4.20 -15.19
C LEU A 50 1.18 -2.79 -14.63
N ASN A 51 0.94 -1.81 -15.50
CA ASN A 51 0.44 -0.49 -15.11
C ASN A 51 -1.09 -0.54 -15.03
N LYS A 52 -1.62 -0.91 -13.87
CA LYS A 52 -3.05 -0.79 -13.61
C LYS A 52 -3.36 0.64 -13.18
N SER A 53 -4.08 1.42 -14.00
CA SER A 53 -4.59 2.72 -13.58
C SER A 53 -5.53 2.52 -12.39
N LEU A 54 -5.28 3.25 -11.30
CA LEU A 54 -6.28 3.46 -10.28
C LEU A 54 -7.23 4.53 -10.84
N ASP A 55 -8.13 4.15 -11.75
CA ASP A 55 -9.21 5.02 -12.19
C ASP A 55 -10.15 5.26 -11.00
N ASN A 56 -9.75 6.20 -10.14
CA ASN A 56 -10.57 6.73 -9.07
C ASN A 56 -11.61 7.67 -9.70
N ALA A 57 -12.72 7.11 -10.14
CA ALA A 57 -13.90 7.88 -10.56
C ALA A 57 -14.37 8.89 -9.48
N LEU A 58 -14.02 8.67 -8.20
CA LEU A 58 -14.34 9.54 -7.06
C LEU A 58 -13.44 10.78 -6.88
N ALA A 59 -12.28 10.86 -7.56
CA ALA A 59 -11.31 11.94 -7.30
C ALA A 59 -11.66 13.28 -7.96
N LYS A 60 -12.62 13.34 -8.88
CA LYS A 60 -12.88 14.53 -9.71
C LYS A 60 -13.81 15.58 -9.06
N ASN A 61 -14.56 15.24 -8.01
CA ASN A 61 -15.64 16.11 -7.49
C ASN A 61 -15.39 16.77 -6.13
N SER A 62 -14.27 16.51 -5.44
CA SER A 62 -14.07 16.97 -4.05
C SER A 62 -13.17 18.20 -3.87
N VAL A 63 -12.65 18.78 -4.97
CA VAL A 63 -11.61 19.82 -4.91
C VAL A 63 -12.13 21.16 -4.36
N SER A 64 -13.40 21.50 -4.56
CA SER A 64 -13.95 22.80 -4.15
C SER A 64 -14.23 22.90 -2.64
N THR A 65 -14.78 21.86 -2.01
CA THR A 65 -15.10 21.87 -0.57
C THR A 65 -13.85 21.73 0.31
N TYR A 66 -12.80 21.07 -0.20
CA TYR A 66 -11.57 20.81 0.56
C TYR A 66 -10.75 22.07 0.88
N HIS A 67 -10.84 23.11 0.05
CA HIS A 67 -10.04 24.32 0.23
C HIS A 67 -10.53 25.17 1.41
N PHE A 68 -11.84 25.28 1.61
CA PHE A 68 -12.43 26.11 2.67
C PHE A 68 -12.26 25.50 4.06
N ILE A 69 -12.35 24.17 4.21
CA ILE A 69 -12.19 23.50 5.53
C ILE A 69 -10.74 23.56 6.04
N LYS A 70 -9.77 23.68 5.14
CA LYS A 70 -8.33 23.66 5.49
C LYS A 70 -7.87 24.98 6.12
N GLU A 71 -8.51 26.11 5.81
CA GLU A 71 -8.16 27.41 6.38
C GLU A 71 -8.67 27.55 7.83
N GLU A 72 -9.89 27.09 8.14
CA GLU A 72 -10.44 27.18 9.50
C GLU A 72 -9.67 26.33 10.52
N ARG A 73 -9.12 25.17 10.10
CA ARG A 73 -8.39 24.27 11.02
C ARG A 73 -6.98 24.73 11.40
N ARG A 74 -6.36 25.66 10.67
CA ARG A 74 -5.05 26.23 11.04
C ARG A 74 -5.10 27.07 12.31
N ALA A 75 -6.29 27.56 12.70
CA ALA A 75 -6.47 28.42 13.86
C ALA A 75 -6.67 27.65 15.18
N ALA A 76 -6.80 26.32 15.15
CA ALA A 76 -7.15 25.49 16.29
C ALA A 76 -6.21 24.29 16.45
N GLU A 77 -4.90 24.52 16.54
CA GLU A 77 -3.96 23.52 17.02
C GLU A 77 -3.88 23.61 18.55
N PRO A 78 -4.52 22.72 19.34
CA PRO A 78 -4.09 22.52 20.71
C PRO A 78 -2.79 21.70 20.70
N ASP A 79 -1.84 22.12 21.53
CA ASP A 79 -0.49 21.58 21.67
C ASP A 79 -0.46 20.04 21.69
N MET A 80 0.00 19.43 20.58
CA MET A 80 0.28 17.99 20.49
C MET A 80 1.69 17.63 21.04
N GLU A 81 2.22 18.45 21.95
CA GLU A 81 3.64 18.44 22.31
C GLU A 81 4.05 17.30 23.26
N TYR A 82 3.13 16.42 23.70
CA TYR A 82 3.46 15.38 24.70
C TYR A 82 2.75 14.03 24.49
N LEU A 83 2.89 13.42 23.30
CA LEU A 83 2.57 11.99 23.11
C LEU A 83 3.85 11.19 22.93
N THR A 84 4.07 10.20 23.80
CA THR A 84 5.15 9.21 23.62
C THR A 84 4.91 8.41 22.34
N ALA A 85 5.99 7.90 21.72
CA ALA A 85 5.90 7.14 20.45
C ALA A 85 4.85 6.02 20.49
N ASP A 86 4.78 5.28 21.61
CA ASP A 86 3.80 4.22 21.86
C ASP A 86 2.34 4.73 21.91
N GLN A 87 2.09 5.88 22.54
CA GLN A 87 0.76 6.45 22.64
C GLN A 87 0.29 6.98 21.28
N ARG A 88 1.22 7.56 20.50
CA ARG A 88 1.00 8.01 19.13
C ARG A 88 0.67 6.85 18.19
N GLU A 89 1.40 5.74 18.26
CA GLU A 89 1.11 4.55 17.45
C GLU A 89 -0.26 3.95 17.79
N LYS A 90 -0.62 3.87 19.08
CA LYS A 90 -1.96 3.44 19.53
C LYS A 90 -3.07 4.36 19.00
N MET A 91 -2.85 5.67 19.00
CA MET A 91 -3.80 6.63 18.42
C MET A 91 -3.92 6.45 16.91
N ILE A 92 -2.81 6.31 16.18
CA ILE A 92 -2.80 6.06 14.73
C ILE A 92 -3.59 4.79 14.42
N ARG A 93 -3.36 3.70 15.16
CA ARG A 93 -4.09 2.43 14.97
C ARG A 93 -5.59 2.58 15.18
N THR A 94 -5.98 3.32 16.22
CA THR A 94 -7.40 3.58 16.54
C THR A 94 -8.05 4.43 15.45
N LYS A 95 -7.41 5.52 15.02
CA LYS A 95 -7.89 6.37 13.92
C LYS A 95 -7.96 5.62 12.60
N ARG A 96 -7.02 4.72 12.31
CA ARG A 96 -7.04 3.87 11.11
C ARG A 96 -8.25 2.93 11.09
N LYS A 97 -8.57 2.32 12.23
CA LYS A 97 -9.76 1.47 12.37
C LYS A 97 -11.05 2.26 12.19
N ALA A 98 -11.12 3.48 12.74
CA ALA A 98 -12.26 4.38 12.54
C ALA A 98 -12.39 4.83 11.07
N MET A 99 -11.28 5.12 10.40
CA MET A 99 -11.24 5.47 8.98
C MET A 99 -11.76 4.33 8.11
N GLU A 100 -11.32 3.09 8.36
CA GLU A 100 -11.81 1.91 7.65
C GLU A 100 -13.30 1.66 7.90
N LYS A 101 -13.80 1.93 9.12
CA LYS A 101 -15.22 1.83 9.44
C LYS A 101 -16.03 2.89 8.66
N ALA A 102 -15.60 4.15 8.68
CA ALA A 102 -16.23 5.24 7.94
C ALA A 102 -16.24 4.96 6.43
N ALA A 103 -15.15 4.42 5.87
CA ALA A 103 -15.08 4.02 4.48
C ALA A 103 -16.05 2.87 4.12
N LYS A 104 -16.26 1.91 5.04
CA LYS A 104 -17.26 0.85 4.88
C LYS A 104 -18.70 1.36 4.97
N GLU A 105 -18.93 2.37 5.81
CA GLU A 105 -20.22 3.06 5.97
C GLU A 105 -20.47 4.10 4.87
N LEU A 106 -19.59 4.20 3.87
CA LEU A 106 -19.64 5.16 2.75
C LEU A 106 -19.54 6.64 3.18
N ASP A 107 -19.10 6.91 4.41
CA ASP A 107 -18.78 8.26 4.89
C ASP A 107 -17.36 8.64 4.50
N PHE A 108 -17.22 9.08 3.24
CA PHE A 108 -15.93 9.46 2.68
C PHE A 108 -15.38 10.77 3.25
N MET A 109 -16.25 11.65 3.77
CA MET A 109 -15.82 12.91 4.38
C MET A 109 -15.10 12.63 5.70
N LEU A 110 -15.71 11.83 6.57
CA LEU A 110 -15.12 11.43 7.84
C LEU A 110 -13.86 10.58 7.64
N ALA A 111 -13.90 9.63 6.69
CA ALA A 111 -12.73 8.82 6.36
C ALA A 111 -11.55 9.67 5.89
N ALA A 112 -11.81 10.71 5.10
CA ALA A 112 -10.75 11.56 4.58
C ALA A 112 -10.19 12.54 5.62
N GLN A 113 -11.03 13.02 6.55
CA GLN A 113 -10.57 13.76 7.73
C GLN A 113 -9.63 12.91 8.60
N LEU A 114 -10.04 11.67 8.93
CA LEU A 114 -9.23 10.74 9.71
C LEU A 114 -7.90 10.39 9.02
N ARG A 115 -7.90 10.25 7.69
CA ARG A 115 -6.68 10.06 6.88
C ARG A 115 -5.71 11.22 7.05
N ASP A 116 -6.19 12.45 6.99
CA ASP A 116 -5.34 13.63 7.05
C ASP A 116 -4.80 13.85 8.48
N GLU A 117 -5.60 13.55 9.51
CA GLU A 117 -5.11 13.51 10.90
C GLU A 117 -4.03 12.44 11.13
N ILE A 118 -4.18 11.24 10.55
CA ILE A 118 -3.14 10.20 10.61
C ILE A 118 -1.86 10.70 9.95
N LYS A 119 -1.94 11.38 8.80
CA LYS A 119 -0.76 11.95 8.13
C LYS A 119 -0.05 13.01 8.96
N VAL A 120 -0.78 13.84 9.71
CA VAL A 120 -0.18 14.82 10.63
C VAL A 120 0.55 14.10 11.76
N LEU A 121 -0.09 13.09 12.37
CA LEU A 121 0.52 12.30 13.45
C LEU A 121 1.78 11.55 13.01
N GLN A 122 1.83 11.06 11.77
CA GLN A 122 2.99 10.39 11.17
C GLN A 122 4.13 11.34 10.75
N LYS A 123 3.82 12.61 10.43
CA LYS A 123 4.84 13.61 10.04
C LYS A 123 5.62 14.20 11.22
N GLN A 124 5.11 14.00 12.43
CA GLN A 124 5.76 14.41 13.68
C GLN A 124 6.68 13.31 14.26
N GLU A 125 7.03 12.31 13.44
CA GLU A 125 8.22 11.44 13.65
C GLU A 125 9.49 12.18 13.25
#